data_AF-T1H3D7-F1
#
_entry.id   AF-T1H3D7-F1
#
_cell.length_a   1.000
_cell.length_b   1.000
_cell.length_c   1.000
_cell.angle_alpha   90.00
_cell.angle_beta   90.00
_cell.angle_gamma   90.00
#
_symmetry.space_group_name_H-M   'P 1'
#
loop_
_entity.id
_entity.type
_entity.pdbx_description
1 polymer ?
#
loop_
_entity_poly.entity_id
_entity_poly.type
_entity_poly.pdbx_seq_one_letter_code
_entity_poly.pdbx_strand_id
1 'polypeptide(L)'
;FPPVILHPFECKGNCARIPWKTILKQFTFNKQVKPVKWANPGYESACRMLYNFCETRLEYFADCRNNPPENYVSNLSPWFHFGHISCQRAILYIKQFQSKFPHSVDVFCEEAIVRRELADNFCFYNENYDNLSGISCKKWFNIPDFVKIYGGKVYEKDFVIF
;
A
#
# COMPACT_ATOMS: atom_id res chain seq x y z
N PHE A 1 -15.55 -10.24 -13.53
CA PHE A 1 -15.47 -10.40 -12.05
C PHE A 1 -16.88 -10.63 -11.53
N PRO A 2 -17.12 -11.55 -10.58
CA PRO A 2 -18.47 -11.79 -10.06
C PRO A 2 -19.01 -10.51 -9.40
N PRO A 3 -20.23 -10.07 -9.72
CA PRO A 3 -20.82 -8.91 -9.05
C PRO A 3 -20.93 -9.17 -7.54
N VAL A 4 -20.91 -8.10 -6.74
CA VAL A 4 -21.30 -8.23 -5.32
C VAL A 4 -22.77 -8.62 -5.31
N ILE A 5 -23.05 -9.88 -4.98
CA ILE A 5 -24.40 -10.40 -4.84
C ILE A 5 -24.83 -10.32 -3.38
N LEU A 6 -26.11 -10.06 -3.17
CA LEU A 6 -26.69 -10.19 -1.83
C LEU A 6 -26.55 -11.64 -1.39
N HIS A 7 -26.02 -11.82 -0.17
CA HIS A 7 -25.87 -13.14 0.42
C HIS A 7 -27.28 -13.71 0.72
N PRO A 8 -27.55 -15.01 0.49
CA PRO A 8 -28.87 -15.60 0.68
C PRO A 8 -29.36 -15.60 2.13
N PHE A 9 -28.47 -15.33 3.09
CA PHE A 9 -28.80 -15.24 4.50
C PHE A 9 -28.82 -13.78 4.94
N GLU A 10 -29.95 -13.35 5.51
CA GLU A 10 -30.09 -12.05 6.14
C GLU A 10 -29.43 -12.04 7.52
N CYS A 11 -28.67 -10.99 7.82
CA CYS A 11 -28.18 -10.75 9.17
C CYS A 11 -29.36 -10.26 10.03
N LYS A 12 -29.91 -11.14 10.87
CA LYS A 12 -30.96 -10.80 11.85
C LYS A 12 -30.44 -9.96 13.02
N GLY A 13 -29.14 -9.69 13.07
CA GLY A 13 -28.51 -8.87 14.08
C GLY A 13 -28.87 -7.40 13.91
N ASN A 14 -29.31 -6.77 14.99
CA ASN A 14 -29.55 -5.34 15.00
C ASN A 14 -28.20 -4.61 15.09
N CYS A 15 -27.61 -4.26 13.95
CA CYS A 15 -26.39 -3.46 13.90
C CYS A 15 -26.73 -2.01 14.27
N ALA A 16 -26.67 -1.70 15.56
CA ALA A 16 -26.80 -0.33 16.03
C ALA A 16 -25.74 0.56 15.36
N ARG A 17 -26.15 1.72 14.84
CA ARG A 17 -25.23 2.66 14.21
C ARG A 17 -24.21 3.14 15.23
N ILE A 18 -22.93 2.92 14.95
CA ILE A 18 -21.84 3.37 15.81
C ILE A 18 -21.82 4.91 15.83
N PRO A 19 -21.93 5.57 17.01
CA PRO A 19 -21.96 7.03 17.12
C PRO A 19 -20.54 7.61 17.03
N TRP A 20 -19.91 7.50 15.85
CA TRP A 20 -18.52 7.91 15.61
C TRP A 20 -18.21 9.33 16.08
N LYS A 21 -19.13 10.28 15.89
CA LYS A 21 -18.95 11.68 16.31
C LYS A 21 -18.80 11.82 17.84
N THR A 22 -19.51 11.00 18.61
CA THR A 22 -19.43 11.01 20.07
C THR A 22 -18.15 10.34 20.53
N ILE A 23 -17.82 9.18 19.96
CA ILE A 23 -16.60 8.42 20.28
C ILE A 23 -15.36 9.29 20.00
N LEU A 24 -15.29 9.92 18.83
CA LEU A 24 -14.15 10.78 18.46
C LEU A 24 -13.97 12.00 19.38
N LYS A 25 -15.01 12.46 20.07
CA LYS A 25 -14.92 13.55 21.05
C LYS A 25 -14.34 13.10 22.39
N GLN A 26 -14.43 11.81 22.71
CA GLN A 26 -13.93 11.25 23.97
C GLN A 26 -12.40 11.13 23.98
N PHE A 27 -11.76 11.15 22.82
CA PHE A 27 -10.32 11.02 22.69
C PHE A 27 -9.64 12.33 22.32
N THR A 28 -8.53 12.63 22.99
CA THR A 28 -7.64 13.74 22.67
C THR A 28 -6.47 13.24 21.83
N PHE A 29 -6.58 13.37 20.51
CA PHE A 29 -5.48 13.03 19.58
C PHE A 29 -4.75 14.30 19.10
N ASN A 30 -3.49 14.16 18.73
CA ASN A 30 -2.75 15.21 18.03
C ASN A 30 -3.35 15.43 16.63
N LYS A 31 -3.95 16.62 16.41
CA LYS A 31 -4.59 17.01 15.14
C LYS A 31 -3.71 17.87 14.22
N GLN A 32 -2.40 17.95 14.50
CA GLN A 32 -1.46 18.70 13.66
C GLN A 32 -1.37 18.13 12.24
N VAL A 33 -1.44 16.81 12.10
CA VAL A 33 -1.47 16.14 10.80
C VAL A 33 -2.88 16.27 10.21
N LYS A 34 -2.99 17.01 9.10
CA LYS A 34 -4.26 17.23 8.41
C LYS A 34 -4.61 16.02 7.54
N PRO A 35 -5.92 15.75 7.32
CA PRO A 35 -6.35 14.71 6.39
C PRO A 35 -5.79 14.94 4.98
N VAL A 36 -5.47 13.84 4.30
CA VAL A 36 -5.07 13.85 2.89
C VAL A 36 -6.26 14.32 2.04
N LYS A 37 -6.02 15.25 1.12
CA LYS A 37 -7.07 15.86 0.29
C LYS A 37 -7.30 15.17 -1.06
N TRP A 38 -6.28 14.50 -1.60
CA TRP A 38 -6.33 13.91 -2.94
C TRP A 38 -6.91 12.48 -2.94
N ALA A 39 -6.86 11.78 -1.80
CA ALA A 39 -7.32 10.40 -1.66
C ALA A 39 -8.62 10.36 -0.83
N ASN A 40 -9.77 10.38 -1.51
CA ASN A 40 -11.05 10.15 -0.83
C ASN A 40 -11.15 8.67 -0.39
N PRO A 41 -11.55 8.38 0.86
CA PRO A 41 -11.66 7.00 1.33
C PRO A 41 -12.83 6.24 0.67
N GLY A 42 -12.88 4.93 0.89
CA GLY A 42 -13.98 4.06 0.47
C GLY A 42 -13.76 3.33 -0.86
N TYR A 43 -14.54 2.26 -1.03
CA TYR A 43 -14.45 1.34 -2.17
C TYR A 43 -14.72 2.02 -3.52
N GLU A 44 -15.71 2.91 -3.60
CA GLU A 44 -16.05 3.61 -4.85
C GLU A 44 -14.88 4.49 -5.33
N SER A 45 -14.28 5.26 -4.41
CA SER A 45 -13.09 6.08 -4.69
C SER A 45 -11.91 5.22 -5.14
N ALA A 46 -11.71 4.04 -4.52
CA ALA A 46 -10.67 3.10 -4.89
C ALA A 46 -10.84 2.59 -6.33
N CYS A 47 -12.06 2.19 -6.70
CA CYS A 47 -12.38 1.76 -8.07
C CYS A 47 -12.14 2.88 -9.07
N ARG A 48 -12.57 4.11 -8.75
CA ARG A 48 -12.39 5.28 -9.61
C ARG A 48 -10.90 5.57 -9.87
N MET A 49 -10.05 5.45 -8.84
CA MET A 49 -8.58 5.57 -8.99
C MET A 49 -8.00 4.44 -9.85
N LEU A 50 -8.41 3.19 -9.62
CA LEU A 50 -7.95 2.04 -10.40
C LEU A 50 -8.29 2.21 -11.90
N TYR A 51 -9.53 2.58 -12.22
CA TYR A 51 -9.97 2.77 -13.59
C TYR A 51 -9.19 3.89 -14.27
N ASN A 52 -9.06 5.03 -13.60
CA ASN A 52 -8.27 6.14 -14.10
C ASN A 52 -6.79 5.76 -14.32
N PHE A 53 -6.19 4.98 -13.42
CA PHE A 53 -4.84 4.44 -13.63
C PHE A 53 -4.74 3.59 -14.89
N CYS A 54 -5.64 2.62 -15.06
CA CYS A 54 -5.65 1.74 -16.23
C CYS A 54 -5.83 2.48 -17.57
N GLU A 55 -6.66 3.52 -17.57
CA GLU A 55 -6.97 4.28 -18.80
C GLU A 55 -5.91 5.31 -19.17
N THR A 56 -5.21 5.89 -18.19
CA THR A 56 -4.38 7.10 -18.43
C THR A 56 -2.90 6.93 -18.12
N ARG A 57 -2.52 5.94 -17.29
CA ARG A 57 -1.15 5.83 -16.75
C ARG A 57 -0.53 4.47 -16.91
N LEU A 58 -1.34 3.41 -16.98
CA LEU A 58 -0.85 2.03 -17.02
C LEU A 58 0.11 1.79 -18.18
N GLU A 59 -0.10 2.41 -19.34
CA GLU A 59 0.83 2.30 -20.48
C GLU A 59 2.29 2.60 -20.08
N TYR A 60 2.51 3.71 -19.37
CA TYR A 60 3.84 4.21 -18.99
C TYR A 60 4.35 3.67 -17.64
N PHE A 61 3.56 2.86 -16.95
CA PHE A 61 3.86 2.46 -15.56
C PHE A 61 5.22 1.78 -15.43
N ALA A 62 5.53 0.81 -16.29
CA ALA A 62 6.80 0.09 -16.22
C ALA A 62 8.01 1.02 -16.39
N ASP A 63 7.98 1.88 -17.40
CA ASP A 63 9.12 2.69 -17.80
C ASP A 63 9.31 3.93 -16.91
N CYS A 64 8.21 4.47 -16.36
CA CYS A 64 8.22 5.77 -15.70
C CYS A 64 7.87 5.74 -14.20
N ARG A 65 7.57 4.58 -13.59
CA ARG A 65 7.30 4.48 -12.12
C ARG A 65 8.44 5.01 -11.25
N ASN A 66 9.67 5.00 -11.77
CA ASN A 66 10.86 5.46 -11.07
C ASN A 66 11.17 6.96 -11.29
N ASN A 67 10.28 7.73 -11.92
CA ASN A 67 10.46 9.15 -12.18
C ASN A 67 9.55 9.99 -11.25
N PRO A 68 10.03 10.47 -10.09
CA PRO A 68 9.21 11.17 -9.10
C PRO A 68 8.46 12.43 -9.59
N PRO A 69 8.99 13.24 -10.54
CA PRO A 69 8.26 14.38 -11.06
C PRO A 69 6.99 14.01 -11.84
N GLU A 70 6.94 12.79 -12.36
CA GLU A 70 5.87 12.29 -13.20
C GLU A 70 4.89 11.42 -12.40
N ASN A 71 3.60 11.59 -12.67
CA ASN A 71 2.58 10.79 -12.01
C ASN A 71 2.20 9.59 -12.89
N TYR A 72 3.03 8.56 -12.92
CA TYR A 72 2.74 7.30 -13.63
C TYR A 72 2.44 6.13 -12.70
N VAL A 73 2.54 6.30 -11.39
CA VAL A 73 2.19 5.27 -10.40
C VAL A 73 0.67 5.08 -10.27
N SER A 74 0.27 3.96 -9.68
CA SER A 74 -1.15 3.63 -9.49
C SER A 74 -1.86 4.53 -8.48
N ASN A 75 -1.11 5.05 -7.51
CA ASN A 75 -1.62 5.73 -6.32
C ASN A 75 -2.59 4.88 -5.48
N LEU A 76 -2.65 3.56 -5.67
CA LEU A 76 -3.64 2.70 -5.01
C LEU A 76 -3.30 2.33 -3.55
N SER A 77 -2.08 2.60 -3.08
CA SER A 77 -1.61 2.19 -1.75
C SER A 77 -2.50 2.63 -0.59
N PRO A 78 -3.13 3.83 -0.56
CA PRO A 78 -4.02 4.18 0.56
C PRO A 78 -5.25 3.27 0.62
N TRP A 79 -5.78 2.85 -0.53
CA TRP A 79 -6.96 1.98 -0.58
C TRP A 79 -6.63 0.53 -0.31
N PHE A 80 -5.44 0.06 -0.69
CA PHE A 80 -4.96 -1.27 -0.31
C PHE A 80 -4.68 -1.36 1.19
N HIS A 81 -4.02 -0.37 1.77
CA HIS A 81 -3.67 -0.35 3.19
C HIS A 81 -4.91 -0.47 4.10
N PHE A 82 -5.99 0.24 3.78
CA PHE A 82 -7.24 0.18 4.55
C PHE A 82 -8.23 -0.90 4.09
N GLY A 83 -7.86 -1.74 3.12
CA GLY A 83 -8.74 -2.77 2.59
C GLY A 83 -9.99 -2.22 1.89
N HIS A 84 -9.96 -0.97 1.43
CA HIS A 84 -11.07 -0.37 0.68
C HIS A 84 -11.31 -1.07 -0.65
N ILE A 85 -10.29 -1.69 -1.24
CA ILE A 85 -10.39 -2.57 -2.40
C ILE A 85 -9.42 -3.75 -2.24
N SER A 86 -9.83 -4.94 -2.66
CA SER A 86 -8.95 -6.11 -2.68
C SER A 86 -7.86 -5.97 -3.75
N CYS A 87 -6.61 -6.27 -3.39
CA CYS A 87 -5.49 -6.33 -4.35
C CYS A 87 -5.76 -7.34 -5.46
N GLN A 88 -6.29 -8.52 -5.12
CA GLN A 88 -6.68 -9.55 -6.10
C GLN A 88 -7.69 -9.01 -7.10
N ARG A 89 -8.66 -8.22 -6.64
CA ARG A 89 -9.65 -7.58 -7.53
C ARG A 89 -8.99 -6.59 -8.49
N ALA A 90 -8.07 -5.77 -8.00
CA ALA A 90 -7.34 -4.81 -8.83
C ALA A 90 -6.51 -5.52 -9.91
N ILE A 91 -5.81 -6.60 -9.54
CA ILE A 91 -5.02 -7.43 -10.46
C ILE A 91 -5.93 -8.04 -11.54
N LEU A 92 -7.04 -8.66 -11.16
CA LEU A 92 -7.99 -9.25 -12.12
C LEU A 92 -8.54 -8.23 -13.13
N TYR A 93 -8.71 -6.98 -12.72
CA TYR A 93 -9.12 -5.90 -13.61
C TYR A 93 -7.98 -5.48 -14.55
N ILE A 94 -6.79 -5.23 -14.01
CA ILE A 94 -5.60 -4.82 -14.79
C ILE A 94 -5.20 -5.88 -15.81
N LYS A 95 -5.35 -7.18 -15.51
CA LYS A 95 -5.07 -8.26 -16.47
C LYS A 95 -5.90 -8.19 -17.75
N GLN A 96 -7.03 -7.47 -17.77
CA GLN A 96 -7.79 -7.23 -19.00
C GLN A 96 -7.02 -6.37 -20.01
N PHE A 97 -6.01 -5.63 -19.56
CA PHE A 97 -5.14 -4.79 -20.36
C PHE A 97 -3.85 -5.51 -20.82
N GLN A 98 -3.69 -6.80 -20.50
CA GLN A 98 -2.47 -7.57 -20.82
C GLN A 98 -2.12 -7.51 -22.32
N SER A 99 -3.13 -7.56 -23.20
CA SER A 99 -2.90 -7.49 -24.65
C SER A 99 -2.45 -6.12 -25.14
N LYS A 100 -2.77 -5.05 -24.40
CA LYS A 100 -2.42 -3.66 -24.76
C LYS A 100 -1.09 -3.24 -24.15
N PHE A 101 -0.89 -3.53 -22.87
CA PHE A 101 0.25 -3.04 -22.09
C PHE A 101 0.91 -4.19 -21.30
N PRO A 102 1.41 -5.24 -21.97
CA PRO A 102 1.86 -6.47 -21.30
C PRO A 102 2.94 -6.19 -20.25
N HIS A 103 3.95 -5.39 -20.59
CA HIS A 103 5.06 -5.09 -19.69
C HIS A 103 4.60 -4.37 -18.41
N SER A 104 3.79 -3.32 -18.56
CA SER A 104 3.26 -2.57 -17.41
C SER A 104 2.30 -3.38 -16.55
N VAL A 105 1.53 -4.30 -17.14
CA VAL A 105 0.68 -5.22 -16.38
C VAL A 105 1.53 -6.21 -15.57
N ASP A 106 2.58 -6.77 -16.16
CA ASP A 106 3.48 -7.72 -15.49
C ASP A 106 4.21 -7.04 -14.33
N VAL A 107 4.75 -5.83 -14.54
CA VAL A 107 5.39 -5.03 -13.49
C VAL A 107 4.39 -4.70 -12.38
N PHE A 108 3.16 -4.30 -12.72
CA PHE A 108 2.14 -4.06 -11.69
C PHE A 108 1.86 -5.31 -10.86
N CYS A 109 1.76 -6.48 -11.49
CA CYS A 109 1.53 -7.74 -10.79
C CYS A 109 2.71 -8.13 -9.89
N GLU A 110 3.95 -7.88 -10.30
CA GLU A 110 5.14 -8.10 -9.47
C GLU A 110 5.11 -7.24 -8.21
N GLU A 111 4.85 -5.94 -8.33
CA GLU A 111 4.75 -5.03 -7.17
C GLU A 111 3.58 -5.41 -6.25
N ALA A 112 2.40 -5.70 -6.83
CA ALA A 112 1.17 -5.91 -6.06
C ALA A 112 1.04 -7.31 -5.44
N ILE A 113 1.71 -8.33 -6.01
CA ILE A 113 1.73 -9.70 -5.50
C ILE A 113 3.04 -9.93 -4.78
N VAL A 114 4.16 -9.95 -5.52
CA VAL A 114 5.44 -10.44 -5.01
C VAL A 114 5.92 -9.55 -3.87
N ARG A 115 6.08 -8.23 -4.10
CA ARG A 115 6.66 -7.35 -3.07
C ARG A 115 5.74 -7.13 -1.88
N ARG A 116 4.45 -6.94 -2.14
CA ARG A 116 3.46 -6.80 -1.06
C ARG A 116 3.39 -8.04 -0.19
N GLU A 117 3.29 -9.24 -0.78
CA GLU A 117 3.19 -10.48 -0.01
C GLU A 117 4.53 -10.90 0.60
N LEU A 118 5.66 -10.49 0.01
CA LEU A 118 6.98 -10.64 0.62
C LEU A 118 7.14 -9.75 1.85
N ALA A 119 6.61 -8.52 1.84
CA ALA A 119 6.59 -7.65 3.01
C ALA A 119 5.73 -8.25 4.13
N ASP A 120 4.54 -8.77 3.81
CA ASP A 120 3.70 -9.49 4.77
C ASP A 120 4.41 -10.73 5.31
N ASN A 121 5.09 -11.50 4.44
CA ASN A 121 5.90 -12.66 4.81
C ASN A 121 7.03 -12.25 5.78
N PHE A 122 7.76 -11.19 5.48
CA PHE A 122 8.84 -10.68 6.31
C PHE A 122 8.33 -10.30 7.70
N CYS A 123 7.28 -9.48 7.79
CA CYS A 123 6.70 -9.07 9.07
C CYS A 123 6.12 -10.25 9.87
N PHE A 124 5.58 -11.27 9.17
CA PHE A 124 5.01 -12.45 9.82
C PHE A 124 6.08 -13.39 10.40
N TYR A 125 7.17 -13.63 9.67
CA TYR A 125 8.21 -14.58 10.08
C TYR A 125 9.39 -13.95 10.83
N ASN A 126 9.48 -12.61 10.86
CA ASN A 126 10.55 -11.91 11.56
C ASN A 126 9.98 -11.02 12.67
N GLU A 127 10.13 -11.45 13.92
CA GLU A 127 9.72 -10.65 15.08
C GLU A 127 10.46 -9.31 15.18
N ASN A 128 11.63 -9.18 14.55
CA ASN A 128 12.44 -7.97 14.54
C ASN A 128 12.28 -7.16 13.24
N TYR A 129 11.11 -7.20 12.59
CA TYR A 129 10.87 -6.57 11.29
C TYR A 129 11.07 -5.04 11.28
N ASP A 130 10.97 -4.39 12.44
CA ASP A 130 11.04 -2.93 12.61
C ASP A 130 12.39 -2.45 13.16
N ASN A 131 13.40 -3.33 13.24
CA ASN A 131 14.70 -2.97 13.79
C ASN A 131 15.87 -3.67 13.09
N LEU A 132 17.08 -3.14 13.28
CA LEU A 132 18.31 -3.62 12.63
C LEU A 132 18.62 -5.10 12.94
N SER A 133 18.09 -5.65 14.04
CA SER A 133 18.25 -7.05 14.38
C SER A 133 17.47 -7.98 13.43
N GLY A 134 16.48 -7.49 12.70
CA GLY A 134 15.73 -8.27 11.72
C GLY A 134 16.43 -8.44 10.37
N ILE A 135 17.54 -7.74 10.13
CA ILE A 135 18.21 -7.77 8.83
C ILE A 135 18.92 -9.12 8.65
N SER A 136 18.65 -9.80 7.52
CA SER A 136 19.22 -11.12 7.20
C SER A 136 20.70 -11.06 6.80
N CYS A 137 21.20 -9.91 6.35
CA CYS A 137 22.56 -9.73 5.85
C CYS A 137 23.64 -9.47 6.92
N LYS A 138 23.36 -9.70 8.22
CA LYS A 138 24.33 -9.52 9.33
C LYS A 138 25.69 -10.21 9.10
N LYS A 139 25.75 -11.23 8.24
CA LYS A 139 26.97 -11.97 7.87
C LYS A 139 27.82 -11.28 6.79
N TRP A 140 27.25 -10.38 6.00
CA TRP A 140 27.87 -9.71 4.85
C TRP A 140 27.94 -8.18 5.00
N PHE A 141 27.19 -7.62 5.96
CA PHE A 141 27.14 -6.21 6.29
C PHE A 141 27.57 -6.03 7.75
N ASN A 142 28.77 -5.50 7.95
CA ASN A 142 29.21 -5.05 9.27
C ASN A 142 28.69 -3.62 9.47
N ILE A 143 27.56 -3.48 10.17
CA ILE A 143 26.90 -2.19 10.48
C ILE A 143 27.85 -1.12 11.10
N PRO A 144 28.89 -1.46 11.90
CA PRO A 144 29.83 -0.48 12.43
C PRO A 144 30.54 0.39 11.38
N ASP A 145 30.70 -0.10 10.14
CA ASP A 145 31.41 0.64 9.09
C ASP A 145 30.54 1.75 8.45
N PHE A 146 29.22 1.71 8.64
CA PHE A 146 28.26 2.69 8.10
C PHE A 146 27.71 3.68 9.12
N VAL A 147 27.89 3.42 10.43
CA VAL A 147 27.52 4.34 11.51
C VAL A 147 28.71 5.22 11.85
N LYS A 148 28.82 6.40 11.22
CA LYS A 148 29.79 7.41 11.68
C LYS A 148 29.22 8.18 12.88
N ILE A 149 29.81 7.98 14.04
CA ILE A 149 29.54 8.80 15.23
C ILE A 149 30.28 10.13 15.07
N TYR A 150 29.55 11.22 14.81
CA TYR A 150 30.09 12.58 14.90
C TYR A 150 29.45 13.28 16.10
N GLY A 151 30.27 13.70 17.06
CA GLY A 151 29.84 14.50 18.21
C GLY A 151 28.78 13.82 19.10
N GLY A 152 28.82 12.49 19.23
CA GLY A 152 27.87 11.72 20.06
C GLY A 152 26.47 11.53 19.44
N LYS A 153 26.28 11.85 18.17
CA LYS A 153 25.03 11.62 17.43
C LYS A 153 25.20 10.50 16.40
N VAL A 154 24.22 9.60 16.35
CA VAL A 154 24.13 8.50 15.38
C VAL A 154 23.43 9.05 14.14
N TYR A 155 24.10 8.99 12.99
CA TYR A 155 23.52 9.36 11.71
C TYR A 155 23.24 8.08 10.93
N GLU A 156 21.95 7.75 10.80
CA GLU A 156 21.48 6.67 9.96
C GLU A 156 21.23 7.25 8.55
N LYS A 157 21.83 6.67 7.52
CA LYS A 157 21.36 6.92 6.16
C LYS A 157 20.10 6.09 6.01
N ASP A 158 18.95 6.75 5.90
CA ASP A 158 17.65 6.09 5.69
C ASP A 158 17.78 5.06 4.57
N PHE A 159 17.79 3.78 4.94
CA PHE A 159 17.57 2.69 3.99
C PHE A 159 16.07 2.68 3.71
N VAL A 160 15.66 3.31 2.61
CA VAL A 160 14.37 3.02 2.01
C VAL A 160 14.47 1.60 1.45
N ILE A 161 14.01 0.63 2.23
CA ILE A 161 13.72 -0.71 1.72
C ILE A 161 12.48 -0.54 0.84
N PHE A 162 12.66 -0.72 -0.47
CA PHE A 162 11.56 -0.78 -1.45
C PHE A 162 10.91 -2.16 -1.45
#